data_AF-A0A522FTM5-F1
#
_entry.id   AF-A0A522FTM5-F1
#
_cell.length_a   1.000
_cell.length_b   1.000
_cell.length_c   1.000
_cell.angle_alpha   90.00
_cell.angle_beta   90.00
_cell.angle_gamma   90.00
#
_symmetry.space_group_name_H-M   'P 1'
#
loop_
_entity.id
_entity.type
_entity.pdbx_description
1 polymer ?
#
loop_
_entity_poly.entity_id
_entity_poly.type
_entity_poly.pdbx_seq_one_letter_code
_entity_poly.pdbx_strand_id
1 'polypeptide(L)'
;MYENAKVKLIIFLAVIFFLISINNSYSDEKYYYTGKDYGNEYMYNPLYVILNGSYDIIQLDCNSRKIFEQPYGSGNYNVTRNIFNPFVSIKTYGWWNFLSNEIFPLSFKKEGMQWWPNYSLHIVGGGMTFASLEEWYEYNNIPEPYIFAAATTMFYHYWNEVVEMEDYRGLTVDPVSDIWVFDIAGILLFSFDGIKEFFRDELHLRDWSLQPSLTVPSWELQNNGQYFSIKYDLPFYNKMALFGYMGMSGLGGLSYKLNGEDAISLGLGTRPATRYIIDSSATARQYTLNLTWNAGLFYDRNGSLMASIAFSGQEKNLCNINIYPGSIDMGNIKLGFWTVIPRKGDYYFGLSARYIPGIGVVIK
;
A
#
# COMPACT_ATOMS: atom_id res chain seq x y z
N MET A 1 3.36 20.00 -30.90
CA MET A 1 4.09 18.92 -30.18
C MET A 1 3.25 18.32 -29.04
N TYR A 2 2.50 19.12 -28.26
CA TYR A 2 1.58 18.64 -27.22
C TYR A 2 0.39 17.78 -27.71
N GLU A 3 -0.18 18.05 -28.89
CA GLU A 3 -1.29 17.24 -29.43
C GLU A 3 -0.89 15.80 -29.73
N ASN A 4 0.28 15.58 -30.31
CA ASN A 4 0.77 14.22 -30.63
C ASN A 4 1.02 13.38 -29.37
N ALA A 5 1.35 14.00 -28.23
CA ALA A 5 1.50 13.28 -26.97
C ALA A 5 0.15 12.82 -26.41
N LYS A 6 -0.89 13.67 -26.50
CA LYS A 6 -2.25 13.34 -26.06
C LYS A 6 -2.85 12.19 -26.88
N VAL A 7 -2.69 12.22 -28.21
CA VAL A 7 -3.19 11.15 -29.10
C VAL A 7 -2.51 9.81 -28.79
N LYS A 8 -1.19 9.80 -28.59
CA LYS A 8 -0.45 8.58 -28.21
C LYS A 8 -0.89 8.02 -26.85
N LEU A 9 -1.13 8.88 -25.87
CA LEU A 9 -1.65 8.50 -24.55
C LEU A 9 -3.05 7.86 -24.69
N ILE A 10 -3.95 8.47 -25.46
CA ILE A 10 -5.31 7.93 -25.67
C ILE A 10 -5.24 6.55 -26.33
N ILE A 11 -4.42 6.38 -27.36
CA ILE A 11 -4.24 5.08 -28.03
C ILE A 11 -3.67 4.04 -27.07
N PHE A 12 -2.66 4.41 -26.28
CA PHE A 12 -2.06 3.51 -25.30
C PHE A 12 -3.07 3.05 -24.24
N LEU A 13 -3.84 4.00 -23.66
CA LEU A 13 -4.91 3.68 -22.72
C LEU A 13 -6.00 2.80 -23.35
N ALA A 14 -6.36 3.06 -24.62
CA ALA A 14 -7.33 2.26 -25.34
C ALA A 14 -6.84 0.83 -25.60
N VAL A 15 -5.56 0.64 -25.90
CA VAL A 15 -4.94 -0.70 -26.06
C VAL A 15 -4.91 -1.44 -24.73
N ILE A 16 -4.52 -0.77 -23.64
CA ILE A 16 -4.57 -1.35 -22.29
C ILE A 16 -6.00 -1.78 -21.97
N PHE A 17 -6.97 -0.88 -22.14
CA PHE A 17 -8.38 -1.16 -21.90
C PHE A 17 -8.90 -2.32 -22.75
N PHE A 18 -8.46 -2.41 -24.00
CA PHE A 18 -8.81 -3.52 -24.89
C PHE A 18 -8.21 -4.85 -24.42
N LEU A 19 -6.92 -4.88 -24.08
CA LEU A 19 -6.23 -6.08 -23.57
C LEU A 19 -6.86 -6.60 -22.27
N ILE A 20 -7.24 -5.67 -21.40
CA ILE A 20 -8.00 -5.91 -20.19
C ILE A 20 -9.36 -6.53 -20.52
N SER A 21 -10.13 -5.88 -21.41
CA SER A 21 -11.51 -6.27 -21.71
C SER A 21 -11.60 -7.65 -22.36
N ILE A 22 -10.57 -8.08 -23.08
CA ILE A 22 -10.51 -9.41 -23.71
C ILE A 22 -10.35 -10.53 -22.66
N ASN A 23 -9.73 -10.24 -21.51
CA ASN A 23 -9.47 -11.23 -20.47
C ASN A 23 -10.55 -11.27 -19.39
N ASN A 24 -11.61 -10.47 -19.50
CA ASN A 24 -12.77 -10.48 -18.59
C ASN A 24 -13.68 -11.70 -18.84
N SER A 25 -13.12 -12.89 -18.66
CA SER A 25 -13.92 -14.05 -18.28
C SER A 25 -14.15 -13.89 -16.78
N TYR A 26 -15.38 -13.53 -16.37
CA TYR A 26 -15.75 -13.51 -14.96
C TYR A 26 -15.47 -14.89 -14.37
N SER A 27 -14.45 -14.99 -13.52
CA SER A 27 -14.18 -16.19 -12.72
C SER A 27 -15.07 -16.11 -11.48
N ASP A 28 -15.85 -17.16 -11.23
CA ASP A 28 -16.65 -17.28 -10.00
C ASP A 28 -15.75 -17.44 -8.76
N GLU A 29 -14.45 -17.72 -8.92
CA GLU A 29 -13.52 -17.91 -7.82
C GLU A 29 -13.04 -16.57 -7.23
N LYS A 30 -13.17 -16.45 -5.91
CA LYS A 30 -12.64 -15.32 -5.12
C LYS A 30 -11.24 -15.65 -4.59
N TYR A 31 -10.25 -14.85 -4.96
CA TYR A 31 -8.86 -15.06 -4.59
C TYR A 31 -8.49 -14.35 -3.29
N TYR A 32 -8.94 -13.10 -3.09
CA TYR A 32 -8.47 -12.24 -2.00
C TYR A 32 -9.58 -11.70 -1.09
N TYR A 33 -10.64 -11.14 -1.66
CA TYR A 33 -11.83 -10.68 -0.95
C TYR A 33 -12.93 -11.75 -0.99
N THR A 34 -13.17 -12.36 0.15
CA THR A 34 -14.11 -13.47 0.36
C THR A 34 -15.34 -13.07 1.19
N GLY A 35 -15.43 -11.81 1.61
CA GLY A 35 -16.55 -11.29 2.39
C GLY A 35 -16.55 -11.76 3.86
N LYS A 36 -15.37 -12.03 4.44
CA LYS A 36 -15.26 -12.43 5.85
C LYS A 36 -15.91 -11.41 6.77
N ASP A 37 -16.55 -11.93 7.82
CA ASP A 37 -17.22 -11.12 8.82
C ASP A 37 -16.30 -10.78 10.02
N TYR A 38 -15.00 -10.97 9.88
CA TYR A 38 -13.99 -10.71 10.91
C TYR A 38 -12.67 -10.21 10.29
N GLY A 39 -11.73 -9.83 11.16
CA GLY A 39 -10.38 -9.41 10.80
C GLY A 39 -10.36 -8.11 10.02
N ASN A 40 -9.22 -7.82 9.40
CA ASN A 40 -9.08 -6.65 8.52
C ASN A 40 -9.95 -6.74 7.25
N GLU A 41 -10.27 -7.95 6.77
CA GLU A 41 -11.09 -8.13 5.57
C GLU A 41 -12.52 -7.63 5.79
N TYR A 42 -13.06 -7.76 7.02
CA TYR A 42 -14.34 -7.16 7.39
C TYR A 42 -14.37 -5.63 7.16
N MET A 43 -13.25 -4.96 7.38
CA MET A 43 -13.12 -3.52 7.17
C MET A 43 -12.85 -3.15 5.71
N TYR A 44 -12.47 -4.12 4.87
CA TYR A 44 -12.05 -3.86 3.50
C TYR A 44 -13.18 -3.26 2.68
N ASN A 45 -12.90 -2.11 2.07
CA ASN A 45 -13.77 -1.37 1.15
C ASN A 45 -12.95 -0.25 0.46
N PRO A 46 -13.47 0.41 -0.58
CA PRO A 46 -12.73 1.44 -1.30
C PRO A 46 -12.22 2.60 -0.44
N LEU A 47 -13.00 3.05 0.56
CA LEU A 47 -12.56 4.11 1.48
C LEU A 47 -11.41 3.64 2.38
N TYR A 48 -11.45 2.39 2.84
CA TYR A 48 -10.36 1.77 3.59
C TYR A 48 -9.06 1.73 2.77
N VAL A 49 -9.15 1.33 1.49
CA VAL A 49 -8.01 1.30 0.57
C VAL A 49 -7.48 2.72 0.34
N ILE A 50 -8.37 3.67 0.05
CA ILE A 50 -7.99 5.07 -0.18
C ILE A 50 -7.27 5.65 1.03
N LEU A 51 -7.76 5.46 2.25
CA LEU A 51 -7.15 6.04 3.43
C LEU A 51 -5.81 5.40 3.81
N ASN A 52 -5.66 4.08 3.61
CA ASN A 52 -4.40 3.41 3.86
C ASN A 52 -3.36 3.73 2.78
N GLY A 53 -3.73 3.63 1.50
CA GLY A 53 -2.81 3.79 0.37
C GLY A 53 -2.51 5.24 0.01
N SER A 54 -3.50 6.13 -0.06
CA SER A 54 -3.30 7.54 -0.51
C SER A 54 -2.47 8.39 0.45
N TYR A 55 -2.26 7.89 1.66
CA TYR A 55 -1.56 8.58 2.73
C TYR A 55 -0.44 7.72 3.30
N ASP A 56 0.03 6.71 2.57
CA ASP A 56 1.00 5.76 3.10
C ASP A 56 2.32 6.46 3.51
N ILE A 57 2.72 7.49 2.75
CA ILE A 57 3.92 8.29 3.02
C ILE A 57 3.86 9.09 4.34
N ILE A 58 2.66 9.39 4.89
CA ILE A 58 2.54 10.15 6.16
C ILE A 58 3.00 9.34 7.37
N GLN A 59 3.27 8.04 7.20
CA GLN A 59 3.85 7.18 8.21
C GLN A 59 5.31 7.55 8.55
N LEU A 60 5.99 8.35 7.72
CA LEU A 60 7.34 8.84 7.99
C LEU A 60 7.33 9.90 9.11
N ASP A 61 8.35 9.89 9.96
CA ASP A 61 8.49 10.83 11.09
C ASP A 61 8.58 12.29 10.60
N CYS A 62 9.11 12.53 9.40
CA CYS A 62 9.23 13.86 8.81
C CYS A 62 7.91 14.41 8.26
N ASN A 63 6.90 13.57 8.04
CA ASN A 63 5.67 13.98 7.40
C ASN A 63 4.59 14.38 8.43
N SER A 64 3.74 15.33 8.04
CA SER A 64 2.57 15.71 8.81
C SER A 64 1.48 14.65 8.67
N ARG A 65 0.80 14.33 9.77
CA ARG A 65 -0.38 13.45 9.77
C ARG A 65 -1.70 14.20 9.63
N LYS A 66 -1.66 15.53 9.61
CA LYS A 66 -2.83 16.38 9.45
C LYS A 66 -3.23 16.48 7.99
N ILE A 67 -4.06 15.53 7.55
CA ILE A 67 -4.40 15.41 6.12
C ILE A 67 -5.08 16.68 5.59
N PHE A 68 -5.90 17.37 6.37
CA PHE A 68 -6.56 18.61 5.93
C PHE A 68 -5.63 19.82 5.77
N GLU A 69 -4.40 19.75 6.26
CA GLU A 69 -3.40 20.82 6.17
C GLU A 69 -2.31 20.53 5.11
N GLN A 70 -2.45 19.44 4.34
CA GLN A 70 -1.45 19.08 3.31
C GLN A 70 -1.49 20.06 2.12
N PRO A 71 -0.35 20.34 1.48
CA PRO A 71 -0.25 21.23 0.32
C PRO A 71 -0.71 20.57 -1.00
N TYR A 72 -1.92 19.99 -1.01
CA TYR A 72 -2.44 19.20 -2.14
C TYR A 72 -2.36 19.92 -3.49
N GLY A 73 -2.54 21.25 -3.53
CA GLY A 73 -2.46 22.02 -4.76
C GLY A 73 -1.06 22.00 -5.40
N SER A 74 -0.01 22.14 -4.58
CA SER A 74 1.38 22.07 -5.06
C SER A 74 1.73 20.65 -5.47
N GLY A 75 1.39 19.65 -4.64
CA GLY A 75 1.63 18.24 -4.93
C GLY A 75 0.95 17.79 -6.22
N ASN A 76 -0.35 18.07 -6.37
CA ASN A 76 -1.13 17.73 -7.56
C ASN A 76 -0.57 18.39 -8.82
N TYR A 77 -0.24 19.69 -8.75
CA TYR A 77 0.42 20.38 -9.86
C TYR A 77 1.72 19.66 -10.28
N ASN A 78 2.53 19.26 -9.30
CA ASN A 78 3.81 18.62 -9.56
C ASN A 78 3.67 17.22 -10.17
N VAL A 79 2.81 16.37 -9.59
CA VAL A 79 2.54 15.02 -10.08
C VAL A 79 1.97 15.07 -11.50
N THR A 80 0.91 15.86 -11.72
CA THR A 80 0.28 16.06 -13.03
C THR A 80 1.30 16.53 -14.07
N ARG A 81 2.15 17.51 -13.73
CA ARG A 81 3.17 18.02 -14.66
C ARG A 81 4.12 16.91 -15.13
N ASN A 82 4.59 16.06 -14.22
CA ASN A 82 5.55 15.00 -14.53
C ASN A 82 4.88 13.85 -15.30
N ILE A 83 3.67 13.42 -14.90
CA ILE A 83 2.89 12.38 -15.59
C ILE A 83 2.53 12.79 -17.02
N PHE A 84 2.16 14.06 -17.27
CA PHE A 84 1.83 14.53 -18.62
C PHE A 84 3.06 14.89 -19.47
N ASN A 85 4.25 15.00 -18.86
CA ASN A 85 5.49 15.29 -19.58
C ASN A 85 6.62 14.31 -19.21
N PRO A 86 6.39 12.98 -19.29
CA PRO A 86 7.27 11.99 -18.68
C PRO A 86 8.66 11.99 -19.32
N PHE A 87 8.73 12.19 -20.65
CA PHE A 87 9.98 12.23 -21.38
C PHE A 87 10.88 13.42 -21.02
N VAL A 88 10.29 14.54 -20.55
CA VAL A 88 11.08 15.69 -20.09
C VAL A 88 11.74 15.32 -18.77
N SER A 89 10.97 14.78 -17.83
CA SER A 89 11.46 14.33 -16.53
C SER A 89 12.55 13.27 -16.68
N ILE A 90 12.31 12.24 -17.50
CA ILE A 90 13.28 11.16 -17.75
C ILE A 90 14.53 11.68 -18.45
N LYS A 91 14.40 12.56 -19.45
CA LYS A 91 15.56 13.13 -20.14
C LYS A 91 16.44 13.95 -19.18
N THR A 92 15.82 14.71 -18.28
CA THR A 92 16.53 15.50 -17.28
C THR A 92 17.17 14.64 -16.18
N TYR A 93 16.50 13.55 -15.77
CA TYR A 93 17.02 12.58 -14.81
C TYR A 93 18.15 11.70 -15.40
N GLY A 94 18.08 11.45 -16.70
CA GLY A 94 18.95 10.54 -17.44
C GLY A 94 18.26 9.19 -17.67
N TRP A 95 18.14 8.77 -18.94
CA TRP A 95 17.49 7.52 -19.32
C TRP A 95 18.09 6.28 -18.64
N TRP A 96 19.42 6.23 -18.53
CA TRP A 96 20.07 5.09 -17.89
C TRP A 96 19.75 5.02 -16.39
N ASN A 97 19.85 6.15 -15.69
CA ASN A 97 19.48 6.23 -14.28
C ASN A 97 18.03 5.79 -14.09
N PHE A 98 17.11 6.25 -14.95
CA PHE A 98 15.70 5.88 -14.86
C PHE A 98 15.52 4.36 -14.98
N LEU A 99 16.16 3.75 -15.99
CA LEU A 99 16.10 2.31 -16.17
C LEU A 99 16.77 1.52 -15.04
N SER A 100 17.92 1.97 -14.52
CA SER A 100 18.69 1.22 -13.53
C SER A 100 18.23 1.38 -12.09
N ASN A 101 17.62 2.53 -11.77
CA ASN A 101 17.23 2.87 -10.42
C ASN A 101 15.72 2.67 -10.20
N GLU A 102 14.90 3.04 -11.18
CA GLU A 102 13.43 3.02 -11.04
C GLU A 102 12.81 1.75 -11.61
N ILE A 103 13.29 1.30 -12.79
CA ILE A 103 12.59 0.25 -13.56
C ILE A 103 13.14 -1.14 -13.31
N PHE A 104 14.45 -1.35 -13.48
CA PHE A 104 15.05 -2.67 -13.42
C PHE A 104 15.93 -2.82 -12.17
N PRO A 105 16.03 -4.04 -11.61
CA PRO A 105 16.86 -4.34 -10.44
C PRO A 105 18.36 -4.38 -10.81
N LEU A 106 18.90 -3.27 -11.29
CA LEU A 106 20.28 -3.14 -11.76
C LEU A 106 21.16 -2.38 -10.77
N SER A 107 20.57 -1.64 -9.83
CA SER A 107 21.29 -0.93 -8.77
C SER A 107 20.90 -1.45 -7.38
N PHE A 108 21.90 -1.89 -6.62
CA PHE A 108 21.75 -2.41 -5.25
C PHE A 108 22.37 -1.47 -4.20
N LYS A 109 22.74 -0.25 -4.61
CA LYS A 109 23.10 0.81 -3.67
C LYS A 109 21.82 1.43 -3.14
N LYS A 110 21.84 1.83 -1.87
CA LYS A 110 20.68 2.41 -1.18
C LYS A 110 20.04 3.59 -1.95
N GLU A 111 20.86 4.36 -2.65
CA GLU A 111 20.47 5.53 -3.45
C GLU A 111 19.82 5.18 -4.80
N GLY A 112 19.92 3.93 -5.24
CA GLY A 112 19.41 3.45 -6.54
C GLY A 112 18.46 2.25 -6.44
N MET A 113 17.91 1.96 -5.25
CA MET A 113 17.01 0.84 -5.01
C MET A 113 15.52 1.21 -5.08
N GLN A 114 15.17 2.30 -5.78
CA GLN A 114 13.79 2.75 -5.95
C GLN A 114 12.92 1.70 -6.70
N TRP A 115 13.53 0.84 -7.51
CA TRP A 115 12.84 -0.31 -8.11
C TRP A 115 12.22 -1.24 -7.06
N TRP A 116 12.80 -1.39 -5.86
CA TRP A 116 12.28 -2.32 -4.85
C TRP A 116 10.84 -2.00 -4.40
N PRO A 117 10.52 -0.79 -3.91
CA PRO A 117 9.12 -0.42 -3.64
C PRO A 117 8.26 -0.50 -4.89
N ASN A 118 8.78 -0.17 -6.08
CA ASN A 118 8.00 -0.26 -7.32
C ASN A 118 7.52 -1.70 -7.63
N TYR A 119 8.37 -2.71 -7.46
CA TYR A 119 7.95 -4.11 -7.63
C TYR A 119 7.05 -4.59 -6.48
N SER A 120 7.41 -4.30 -5.23
CA SER A 120 6.71 -4.85 -4.06
C SER A 120 5.37 -4.17 -3.77
N LEU A 121 5.30 -2.83 -3.88
CA LEU A 121 4.11 -2.04 -3.58
C LEU A 121 3.24 -1.82 -4.81
N HIS A 122 3.80 -1.40 -5.94
CA HIS A 122 2.99 -1.01 -7.10
C HIS A 122 2.58 -2.21 -7.96
N ILE A 123 3.50 -3.14 -8.27
CA ILE A 123 3.14 -4.37 -9.01
C ILE A 123 2.40 -5.35 -8.10
N VAL A 124 3.06 -5.87 -7.07
CA VAL A 124 2.49 -6.96 -6.26
C VAL A 124 1.38 -6.44 -5.35
N GLY A 125 1.65 -5.39 -4.56
CA GLY A 125 0.65 -4.79 -3.68
C GLY A 125 -0.52 -4.14 -4.43
N GLY A 126 -0.22 -3.32 -5.44
CA GLY A 126 -1.22 -2.60 -6.25
C GLY A 126 -2.05 -3.56 -7.10
N GLY A 127 -1.44 -4.59 -7.69
CA GLY A 127 -2.13 -5.65 -8.39
C GLY A 127 -3.06 -6.48 -7.48
N MET A 128 -2.59 -6.88 -6.29
CA MET A 128 -3.43 -7.57 -5.30
C MET A 128 -4.58 -6.69 -4.81
N THR A 129 -4.32 -5.40 -4.59
CA THR A 129 -5.35 -4.42 -4.19
C THR A 129 -6.39 -4.24 -5.29
N PHE A 130 -5.95 -4.15 -6.55
CA PHE A 130 -6.84 -4.13 -7.70
C PHE A 130 -7.76 -5.37 -7.74
N ALA A 131 -7.19 -6.59 -7.65
CA ALA A 131 -7.98 -7.82 -7.66
C ALA A 131 -8.95 -7.91 -6.47
N SER A 132 -8.50 -7.49 -5.27
CA SER A 132 -9.35 -7.46 -4.07
C SER A 132 -10.50 -6.46 -4.18
N LEU A 133 -10.27 -5.29 -4.79
CA LEU A 133 -11.29 -4.29 -5.06
C LEU A 133 -12.30 -4.77 -6.10
N GLU A 134 -11.84 -5.42 -7.17
CA GLU A 134 -12.70 -6.02 -8.18
C GLU A 134 -13.65 -7.03 -7.53
N GLU A 135 -13.10 -7.96 -6.74
CA GLU A 135 -13.88 -8.96 -6.01
C GLU A 135 -14.84 -8.32 -5.00
N TRP A 136 -14.44 -7.24 -4.33
CA TRP A 136 -15.30 -6.46 -3.43
C TRP A 136 -16.45 -5.77 -4.17
N TYR A 137 -16.16 -5.12 -5.30
CA TYR A 137 -17.17 -4.44 -6.11
C TYR A 137 -18.18 -5.44 -6.67
N GLU A 138 -17.70 -6.59 -7.13
CA GLU A 138 -18.56 -7.68 -7.59
C GLU A 138 -19.42 -8.25 -6.44
N TYR A 139 -18.83 -8.52 -5.27
CA TYR A 139 -19.56 -8.97 -4.08
C TYR A 139 -20.69 -8.00 -3.68
N ASN A 140 -20.49 -6.69 -3.89
CA ASN A 140 -21.46 -5.65 -3.59
C ASN A 140 -22.35 -5.26 -4.79
N ASN A 141 -22.34 -6.04 -5.88
CA ASN A 141 -23.15 -5.83 -7.08
C ASN A 141 -22.94 -4.46 -7.75
N ILE A 142 -21.72 -3.93 -7.70
CA ILE A 142 -21.34 -2.71 -8.43
C ILE A 142 -21.10 -3.07 -9.90
N PRO A 143 -21.71 -2.34 -10.86
CA PRO A 143 -21.54 -2.63 -12.28
C PRO A 143 -20.11 -2.39 -12.72
N GLU A 144 -19.60 -3.21 -13.65
CA GLU A 144 -18.23 -3.11 -14.16
C GLU A 144 -17.17 -3.08 -13.03
N PRO A 145 -17.14 -4.09 -12.14
CA PRO A 145 -16.30 -4.09 -10.94
C PRO A 145 -14.82 -3.84 -11.25
N TYR A 146 -14.36 -4.36 -12.39
CA TYR A 146 -13.03 -4.10 -12.95
C TYR A 146 -12.71 -2.60 -13.09
N ILE A 147 -13.61 -1.81 -13.69
CA ILE A 147 -13.37 -0.40 -13.98
C ILE A 147 -13.26 0.39 -12.68
N PHE A 148 -14.15 0.10 -11.73
CA PHE A 148 -14.12 0.73 -10.42
C PHE A 148 -12.88 0.33 -9.62
N ALA A 149 -12.45 -0.92 -9.71
CA ALA A 149 -11.21 -1.41 -9.09
C ALA A 149 -9.99 -0.68 -9.66
N ALA A 150 -9.82 -0.66 -10.97
CA ALA A 150 -8.73 0.04 -11.64
C ALA A 150 -8.74 1.54 -11.30
N ALA A 151 -9.90 2.19 -11.34
CA ALA A 151 -10.03 3.60 -10.99
C ALA A 151 -9.65 3.88 -9.53
N THR A 152 -10.07 3.02 -8.60
CA THR A 152 -9.76 3.17 -7.16
C THR A 152 -8.27 2.95 -6.90
N THR A 153 -7.67 1.92 -7.52
CA THR A 153 -6.22 1.64 -7.41
C THR A 153 -5.37 2.79 -7.94
N MET A 154 -5.67 3.25 -9.16
CA MET A 154 -4.96 4.39 -9.76
C MET A 154 -5.16 5.68 -8.94
N PHE A 155 -6.35 5.88 -8.38
CA PHE A 155 -6.64 7.05 -7.56
C PHE A 155 -5.78 7.08 -6.30
N TYR A 156 -5.70 6.00 -5.53
CA TYR A 156 -4.94 6.05 -4.27
C TYR A 156 -3.44 6.17 -4.52
N HIS A 157 -2.88 5.49 -5.52
CA HIS A 157 -1.46 5.62 -5.85
C HIS A 157 -1.13 7.04 -6.34
N TYR A 158 -1.95 7.59 -7.25
CA TYR A 158 -1.81 8.98 -7.65
C TYR A 158 -1.87 9.94 -6.46
N TRP A 159 -2.80 9.72 -5.53
CA TRP A 159 -2.96 10.61 -4.38
C TRP A 159 -1.85 10.46 -3.35
N ASN A 160 -1.27 9.26 -3.19
CA ASN A 160 -0.05 9.08 -2.43
C ASN A 160 1.08 9.94 -3.01
N GLU A 161 1.26 9.94 -4.33
CA GLU A 161 2.24 10.81 -4.99
C GLU A 161 1.96 12.30 -4.74
N VAL A 162 0.69 12.70 -4.71
CA VAL A 162 0.32 14.09 -4.39
C VAL A 162 0.76 14.47 -2.97
N VAL A 163 0.55 13.58 -1.99
CA VAL A 163 0.95 13.80 -0.60
C VAL A 163 2.47 13.73 -0.45
N GLU A 164 3.14 12.82 -1.15
CA GLU A 164 4.59 12.64 -1.24
C GLU A 164 5.28 13.92 -1.75
N MET A 165 4.69 14.64 -2.69
CA MET A 165 5.34 15.83 -3.29
C MET A 165 5.38 17.05 -2.37
N GLU A 166 4.55 17.12 -1.32
CA GLU A 166 4.46 18.27 -0.42
C GLU A 166 4.37 19.61 -1.20
N ASP A 167 5.15 20.63 -0.82
CA ASP A 167 5.24 21.92 -1.51
C ASP A 167 6.24 21.94 -2.68
N TYR A 168 6.81 20.80 -3.04
CA TYR A 168 7.81 20.75 -4.10
C TYR A 168 7.21 21.07 -5.48
N ARG A 169 7.96 21.87 -6.25
CA ARG A 169 7.69 22.11 -7.66
C ARG A 169 8.96 21.90 -8.48
N GLY A 170 8.98 20.87 -9.31
CA GLY A 170 10.10 20.56 -10.18
C GLY A 170 9.92 19.22 -10.89
N LEU A 171 11.00 18.77 -11.53
CA LEU A 171 10.98 17.50 -12.25
C LEU A 171 11.31 16.35 -11.28
N THR A 172 10.57 15.27 -11.40
CA THR A 172 10.83 13.99 -10.74
C THR A 172 10.37 12.87 -11.67
N VAL A 173 10.99 11.70 -11.54
CA VAL A 173 10.61 10.49 -12.29
C VAL A 173 9.76 9.54 -11.46
N ASP A 174 9.68 9.70 -10.13
CA ASP A 174 8.98 8.76 -9.23
C ASP A 174 7.50 8.57 -9.65
N PRO A 175 6.67 9.64 -9.80
CA PRO A 175 5.30 9.46 -10.28
C PRO A 175 5.20 8.93 -11.72
N VAL A 176 6.28 9.01 -12.49
CA VAL A 176 6.32 8.49 -13.86
C VAL A 176 6.56 6.99 -13.84
N SER A 177 7.52 6.48 -13.06
CA SER A 177 7.70 5.03 -12.91
C SER A 177 6.42 4.40 -12.36
N ASP A 178 5.89 4.99 -11.30
CA ASP A 178 4.84 4.36 -10.50
C ASP A 178 3.56 4.24 -11.31
N ILE A 179 3.06 5.38 -11.81
CA ILE A 179 1.77 5.43 -12.51
C ILE A 179 1.83 4.82 -13.91
N TRP A 180 2.89 5.06 -14.69
CA TRP A 180 2.94 4.62 -16.09
C TRP A 180 3.49 3.23 -16.30
N VAL A 181 4.27 2.72 -15.36
CA VAL A 181 4.92 1.41 -15.50
C VAL A 181 4.35 0.44 -14.49
N PHE A 182 4.50 0.72 -13.20
CA PHE A 182 4.29 -0.31 -12.17
C PHE A 182 2.83 -0.52 -11.80
N ASP A 183 2.02 0.53 -11.65
CA ASP A 183 0.59 0.39 -11.35
C ASP A 183 -0.16 -0.30 -12.49
N ILE A 184 0.12 0.14 -13.73
CA ILE A 184 -0.45 -0.49 -14.94
C ILE A 184 0.01 -1.94 -15.05
N ALA A 185 1.30 -2.21 -14.83
CA ALA A 185 1.81 -3.58 -14.86
C ALA A 185 1.18 -4.45 -13.76
N GLY A 186 0.97 -3.91 -12.55
CA GLY A 186 0.30 -4.60 -11.45
C GLY A 186 -1.14 -4.96 -11.79
N ILE A 187 -1.93 -3.99 -12.27
CA ILE A 187 -3.31 -4.21 -12.72
C ILE A 187 -3.36 -5.28 -13.82
N LEU A 188 -2.52 -5.15 -14.86
CA LEU A 188 -2.48 -6.11 -15.96
C LEU A 188 -2.08 -7.51 -15.48
N LEU A 189 -1.04 -7.60 -14.63
CA LEU A 189 -0.52 -8.87 -14.14
C LEU A 189 -1.55 -9.60 -13.28
N PHE A 190 -2.27 -8.89 -12.41
CA PHE A 190 -3.30 -9.47 -11.54
C PHE A 190 -4.67 -9.59 -12.22
N SER A 191 -4.80 -9.18 -13.49
CA SER A 191 -5.97 -9.52 -14.32
C SER A 191 -5.94 -10.99 -14.80
N PHE A 192 -4.85 -11.73 -14.55
CA PHE A 192 -4.73 -13.14 -14.92
C PHE A 192 -4.94 -14.07 -13.72
N ASP A 193 -5.90 -15.00 -13.84
CA ASP A 193 -6.24 -15.95 -12.78
C ASP A 193 -5.05 -16.79 -12.30
N GLY A 194 -4.25 -17.35 -13.20
CA GLY A 194 -3.07 -18.13 -12.80
C GLY A 194 -2.03 -17.34 -11.99
N ILE A 195 -1.98 -16.01 -12.17
CA ILE A 195 -1.14 -15.15 -11.32
C ILE A 195 -1.78 -14.96 -9.95
N LYS A 196 -3.09 -14.68 -9.90
CA LYS A 196 -3.83 -14.57 -8.64
C LYS A 196 -3.75 -15.86 -7.83
N GLU A 197 -3.94 -17.02 -8.48
CA GLU A 197 -3.77 -18.36 -7.91
C GLU A 197 -2.38 -18.55 -7.33
N PHE A 198 -1.32 -18.31 -8.10
CA PHE A 198 0.04 -18.42 -7.61
C PHE A 198 0.28 -17.56 -6.37
N PHE A 199 -0.09 -16.28 -6.41
CA PHE A 199 0.11 -15.40 -5.25
C PHE A 199 -0.78 -15.78 -4.06
N ARG A 200 -2.01 -16.25 -4.29
CA ARG A 200 -2.95 -16.63 -3.22
C ARG A 200 -2.59 -17.95 -2.57
N ASP A 201 -2.30 -18.98 -3.36
CA ASP A 201 -2.24 -20.38 -2.91
C ASP A 201 -0.81 -20.82 -2.62
N GLU A 202 0.17 -20.39 -3.43
CA GLU A 202 1.59 -20.74 -3.21
C GLU A 202 2.27 -19.73 -2.27
N LEU A 203 1.99 -18.44 -2.45
CA LEU A 203 2.62 -17.36 -1.67
C LEU A 203 1.73 -16.78 -0.57
N HIS A 204 0.49 -17.28 -0.40
CA HIS A 204 -0.44 -16.86 0.66
C HIS A 204 -0.51 -15.33 0.81
N LEU A 205 -0.50 -14.60 -0.31
CA LEU A 205 -0.50 -13.15 -0.35
C LEU A 205 -1.82 -12.61 0.22
N ARG A 206 -1.73 -11.73 1.21
CA ARG A 206 -2.90 -11.12 1.88
C ARG A 206 -2.67 -9.63 2.14
N ASP A 207 -3.74 -8.84 2.04
CA ASP A 207 -3.78 -7.47 2.60
C ASP A 207 -3.80 -7.60 4.11
N TRP A 208 -2.89 -6.91 4.79
CA TRP A 208 -2.81 -6.74 6.24
C TRP A 208 -2.67 -5.24 6.58
N SER A 209 -3.37 -4.40 5.81
CA SER A 209 -3.38 -2.95 5.99
C SER A 209 -4.00 -2.56 7.35
N LEU A 210 -3.67 -1.36 7.83
CA LEU A 210 -4.04 -0.91 9.19
C LEU A 210 -5.47 -0.38 9.26
N GLN A 211 -5.87 0.12 10.44
CA GLN A 211 -7.21 0.65 10.73
C GLN A 211 -7.22 2.19 10.70
N PRO A 212 -7.30 2.82 9.51
CA PRO A 212 -7.12 4.26 9.36
C PRO A 212 -8.19 5.02 10.12
N SER A 213 -7.75 5.96 10.95
CA SER A 213 -8.62 6.66 11.89
C SER A 213 -8.28 8.13 12.02
N LEU A 214 -9.31 8.98 12.11
CA LEU A 214 -9.13 10.40 12.41
C LEU A 214 -9.16 10.61 13.92
N THR A 215 -8.18 11.35 14.45
CA THR A 215 -8.10 11.62 15.89
C THR A 215 -8.71 12.95 16.27
N VAL A 216 -9.30 13.03 17.47
CA VAL A 216 -9.76 14.28 18.07
C VAL A 216 -8.89 14.66 19.28
N PRO A 217 -8.62 15.96 19.50
CA PRO A 217 -9.08 17.12 18.71
C PRO A 217 -8.13 17.51 17.56
N SER A 218 -7.02 16.79 17.33
CA SER A 218 -5.97 17.21 16.39
C SER A 218 -6.30 17.00 14.91
N TRP A 219 -7.34 16.21 14.60
CA TRP A 219 -7.77 15.86 13.25
C TRP A 219 -6.63 15.24 12.40
N GLU A 220 -5.80 14.43 13.03
CA GLU A 220 -4.73 13.68 12.35
C GLU A 220 -5.23 12.32 11.87
N LEU A 221 -4.74 11.89 10.71
CA LEU A 221 -4.90 10.51 10.26
C LEU A 221 -3.83 9.65 10.94
N GLN A 222 -4.31 8.74 11.79
CA GLN A 222 -3.50 7.83 12.59
C GLN A 222 -3.83 6.38 12.24
N ASN A 223 -2.88 5.50 12.55
CA ASN A 223 -2.97 4.05 12.31
C ASN A 223 -3.41 3.69 10.87
N ASN A 224 -2.94 4.48 9.89
CA ASN A 224 -3.08 4.20 8.47
C ASN A 224 -1.76 3.59 7.94
N GLY A 225 -1.88 2.73 6.96
CA GLY A 225 -0.76 2.19 6.21
C GLY A 225 -1.18 0.98 5.38
N GLN A 226 -0.67 0.92 4.16
CA GLN A 226 -0.91 -0.21 3.27
C GLN A 226 0.16 -1.27 3.46
N TYR A 227 -0.27 -2.49 3.78
CA TYR A 227 0.65 -3.57 4.08
C TYR A 227 0.14 -4.91 3.55
N PHE A 228 1.10 -5.75 3.19
CA PHE A 228 0.83 -7.07 2.64
C PHE A 228 1.69 -8.12 3.34
N SER A 229 1.10 -9.30 3.56
CA SER A 229 1.85 -10.47 3.99
C SER A 229 2.04 -11.45 2.86
N ILE A 230 3.19 -12.08 2.79
CA ILE A 230 3.47 -13.27 1.98
C ILE A 230 3.88 -14.39 2.92
N LYS A 231 3.38 -15.60 2.69
CA LYS A 231 3.83 -16.80 3.39
C LYS A 231 4.15 -17.88 2.37
N TYR A 232 5.28 -18.57 2.53
CA TYR A 232 5.65 -19.70 1.69
C TYR A 232 5.83 -20.94 2.55
N ASP A 233 4.94 -21.92 2.37
CA ASP A 233 4.92 -23.14 3.17
C ASP A 233 6.23 -23.93 3.00
N LEU A 234 6.80 -24.40 4.11
CA LEU A 234 8.01 -25.21 4.05
C LEU A 234 7.66 -26.62 3.57
N PRO A 235 8.30 -27.13 2.50
CA PRO A 235 7.94 -28.41 1.88
C PRO A 235 8.19 -29.62 2.81
N PHE A 236 8.94 -29.43 3.89
CA PHE A 236 9.31 -30.46 4.86
C PHE A 236 8.63 -30.29 6.23
N TYR A 237 7.89 -29.20 6.48
CA TYR A 237 7.20 -29.00 7.75
C TYR A 237 5.91 -28.19 7.59
N ASN A 238 4.79 -28.90 7.48
CA ASN A 238 3.46 -28.36 7.18
C ASN A 238 2.90 -27.35 8.19
N LYS A 239 3.50 -27.23 9.38
CA LYS A 239 3.12 -26.24 10.39
C LYS A 239 3.86 -24.91 10.28
N MET A 240 4.88 -24.80 9.43
CA MET A 240 5.65 -23.57 9.29
C MET A 240 5.72 -23.08 7.86
N ALA A 241 5.76 -21.76 7.73
CA ALA A 241 6.01 -21.05 6.48
C ALA A 241 7.09 -19.98 6.71
N LEU A 242 7.85 -19.69 5.65
CA LEU A 242 8.58 -18.42 5.58
C LEU A 242 7.57 -17.28 5.57
N PHE A 243 7.86 -16.18 6.25
CA PHE A 243 6.97 -15.03 6.36
C PHE A 243 7.67 -13.76 5.86
N GLY A 244 6.97 -13.00 5.03
CA GLY A 244 7.32 -11.66 4.62
C GLY A 244 6.20 -10.68 4.95
N TYR A 245 6.56 -9.49 5.39
CA TYR A 245 5.64 -8.36 5.57
C TYR A 245 6.20 -7.15 4.83
N MET A 246 5.47 -6.68 3.84
CA MET A 246 5.87 -5.63 2.91
C MET A 246 4.88 -4.46 2.92
N GLY A 247 5.33 -3.28 2.51
CA GLY A 247 4.66 -2.00 2.74
C GLY A 247 5.69 -0.90 3.02
N MET A 248 5.32 0.06 3.86
CA MET A 248 6.27 0.93 4.57
C MET A 248 7.04 0.21 5.69
N SER A 249 7.27 -1.09 5.51
CA SER A 249 8.01 -2.01 6.37
C SER A 249 8.50 -3.16 5.51
N GLY A 250 9.70 -3.64 5.76
CA GLY A 250 10.21 -4.91 5.23
C GLY A 250 10.60 -5.81 6.39
N LEU A 251 9.73 -6.77 6.74
CA LEU A 251 10.03 -7.80 7.73
C LEU A 251 10.19 -9.15 7.04
N GLY A 252 11.17 -9.92 7.48
CA GLY A 252 11.30 -11.34 7.19
C GLY A 252 11.22 -12.16 8.47
N GLY A 253 10.67 -13.37 8.39
CA GLY A 253 10.60 -14.25 9.54
C GLY A 253 9.85 -15.55 9.26
N LEU A 254 9.07 -16.00 10.24
CA LEU A 254 8.40 -17.30 10.22
C LEU A 254 6.93 -17.15 10.61
N SER A 255 6.08 -17.95 9.98
CA SER A 255 4.68 -18.15 10.38
C SER A 255 4.49 -19.58 10.85
N TYR A 256 3.78 -19.75 11.97
CA TYR A 256 3.40 -21.03 12.54
C TYR A 256 1.89 -21.21 12.49
N LYS A 257 1.42 -22.28 11.83
CA LYS A 257 0.01 -22.66 11.76
C LYS A 257 -0.39 -23.31 13.08
N LEU A 258 -1.30 -22.67 13.81
CA LEU A 258 -1.84 -23.19 15.07
C LEU A 258 -2.81 -24.34 14.80
N ASN A 259 -3.66 -24.18 13.77
CA ASN A 259 -4.60 -25.16 13.29
C ASN A 259 -4.85 -24.94 11.78
N GLY A 260 -5.97 -25.44 11.23
CA GLY A 260 -6.29 -25.31 9.80
C GLY A 260 -6.66 -23.89 9.36
N GLU A 261 -6.96 -22.99 10.30
CA GLU A 261 -7.45 -21.64 10.03
C GLU A 261 -6.54 -20.56 10.62
N ASP A 262 -5.99 -20.81 11.80
CA ASP A 262 -5.26 -19.82 12.59
C ASP A 262 -3.74 -19.94 12.43
N ALA A 263 -3.06 -18.79 12.33
CA ALA A 263 -1.60 -18.73 12.30
C ALA A 263 -1.04 -17.56 13.12
N ILE A 264 0.17 -17.74 13.65
CA ILE A 264 0.96 -16.68 14.27
C ILE A 264 2.20 -16.45 13.43
N SER A 265 2.48 -15.20 13.07
CA SER A 265 3.69 -14.81 12.33
C SER A 265 4.56 -13.87 13.15
N LEU A 266 5.87 -14.10 13.14
CA LEU A 266 6.87 -13.24 13.75
C LEU A 266 7.84 -12.77 12.67
N GLY A 267 8.11 -11.46 12.61
CA GLY A 267 9.02 -10.87 11.65
C GLY A 267 9.98 -9.86 12.29
N LEU A 268 11.20 -9.79 11.76
CA LEU A 268 12.22 -8.80 12.08
C LEU A 268 12.73 -8.17 10.78
N GLY A 269 13.10 -6.91 10.82
CA GLY A 269 13.64 -6.23 9.65
C GLY A 269 13.76 -4.74 9.84
N THR A 270 13.39 -3.99 8.81
CA THR A 270 13.55 -2.53 8.80
C THR A 270 12.31 -1.84 8.28
N ARG A 271 12.18 -0.55 8.61
CA ARG A 271 11.20 0.34 8.00
C ARG A 271 11.79 1.72 7.76
N PRO A 272 11.24 2.50 6.82
CA PRO A 272 11.61 3.90 6.65
C PRO A 272 11.21 4.73 7.88
N ALA A 273 12.15 5.50 8.43
CA ALA A 273 11.89 6.47 9.49
C ALA A 273 11.66 7.87 8.93
N THR A 274 12.55 8.30 8.04
CA THR A 274 12.48 9.59 7.34
C THR A 274 12.95 9.41 5.89
N ARG A 275 12.73 10.42 5.05
CA ARG A 275 13.28 10.50 3.70
C ARG A 275 14.11 11.78 3.55
N TYR A 276 15.08 11.77 2.64
CA TYR A 276 15.90 12.93 2.34
C TYR A 276 16.26 13.00 0.85
N ILE A 277 16.58 14.20 0.39
CA ILE A 277 16.95 14.46 -1.00
C ILE A 277 18.42 14.08 -1.20
N ILE A 278 18.72 13.26 -2.19
CA ILE A 278 20.09 12.77 -2.47
C ILE A 278 20.99 13.92 -2.94
N ASP A 279 20.50 14.73 -3.88
CA ASP A 279 21.20 15.90 -4.40
C ASP A 279 20.21 17.06 -4.60
N SER A 280 20.32 18.08 -3.75
CA SER A 280 19.48 19.28 -3.82
C SER A 280 19.81 20.20 -5.01
N SER A 281 20.97 20.00 -5.64
CA SER A 281 21.39 20.75 -6.84
C SER A 281 20.95 20.08 -8.14
N ALA A 282 20.48 18.83 -8.09
CA ALA A 282 20.00 18.10 -9.25
C ALA A 282 18.75 18.77 -9.85
N THR A 283 18.71 18.81 -11.18
CA THR A 283 17.58 19.36 -11.95
C THR A 283 16.32 18.51 -11.89
N ALA A 284 16.46 17.24 -11.49
CA ALA A 284 15.37 16.34 -11.13
C ALA A 284 15.59 15.87 -9.70
N ARG A 285 14.57 15.98 -8.85
CA ARG A 285 14.65 15.58 -7.44
C ARG A 285 14.68 14.05 -7.34
N GLN A 286 15.48 13.56 -6.40
CA GLN A 286 15.57 12.16 -6.00
C GLN A 286 15.48 12.04 -4.49
N TYR A 287 14.67 11.12 -4.01
CA TYR A 287 14.61 10.76 -2.60
C TYR A 287 15.32 9.43 -2.32
N THR A 288 15.83 9.32 -1.11
CA THR A 288 16.17 8.04 -0.49
C THR A 288 15.73 8.03 0.96
N LEU A 289 15.73 6.85 1.57
CA LEU A 289 15.12 6.61 2.87
C LEU A 289 16.18 6.48 3.95
N ASN A 290 15.93 7.02 5.14
CA ASN A 290 16.64 6.60 6.33
C ASN A 290 15.88 5.43 6.98
N LEU A 291 16.52 4.26 7.05
CA LEU A 291 15.90 3.05 7.59
C LEU A 291 16.18 2.92 9.08
N THR A 292 15.21 2.39 9.82
CA THR A 292 15.33 2.02 11.23
C THR A 292 14.88 0.57 11.42
N TRP A 293 15.19 -0.02 12.56
CA TRP A 293 14.76 -1.38 12.90
C TRP A 293 13.23 -1.47 13.03
N ASN A 294 12.68 -2.63 12.69
CA ASN A 294 11.27 -2.96 12.86
C ASN A 294 11.12 -4.43 13.26
N ALA A 295 10.11 -4.73 14.08
CA ALA A 295 9.76 -6.06 14.54
C ALA A 295 8.24 -6.18 14.66
N GLY A 296 7.67 -7.34 14.39
CA GLY A 296 6.22 -7.51 14.48
C GLY A 296 5.81 -8.94 14.80
N LEU A 297 4.73 -9.05 15.58
CA LEU A 297 4.02 -10.29 15.87
C LEU A 297 2.58 -10.13 15.38
N PHE A 298 2.09 -11.12 14.63
CA PHE A 298 0.83 -11.08 13.93
C PHE A 298 0.04 -12.36 14.23
N TYR A 299 -1.27 -12.23 14.37
CA TYR A 299 -2.21 -13.34 14.45
C TYR A 299 -3.27 -13.15 13.37
N ASP A 300 -3.43 -14.14 12.50
CA ASP A 300 -4.43 -14.16 11.44
C ASP A 300 -5.28 -15.42 11.47
N ARG A 301 -6.50 -15.29 10.97
CA ARG A 301 -7.45 -16.39 10.75
C ARG A 301 -7.87 -16.43 9.29
N ASN A 302 -7.62 -17.55 8.62
CA ASN A 302 -7.81 -17.74 7.18
C ASN A 302 -7.20 -16.59 6.36
N GLY A 303 -6.00 -16.15 6.74
CA GLY A 303 -5.28 -15.06 6.09
C GLY A 303 -5.75 -13.64 6.42
N SER A 304 -6.89 -13.46 7.11
CA SER A 304 -7.31 -12.13 7.56
C SER A 304 -6.71 -11.82 8.93
N LEU A 305 -6.06 -10.67 9.05
CA LEU A 305 -5.35 -10.25 10.25
C LEU A 305 -6.36 -9.97 11.38
N MET A 306 -6.16 -10.64 12.51
CA MET A 306 -7.01 -10.54 13.71
C MET A 306 -6.37 -9.66 14.77
N ALA A 307 -5.06 -9.77 14.95
CA ALA A 307 -4.32 -8.90 15.85
C ALA A 307 -2.87 -8.72 15.39
N SER A 308 -2.27 -7.59 15.72
CA SER A 308 -0.85 -7.38 15.54
C SER A 308 -0.27 -6.47 16.62
N ILE A 309 1.01 -6.67 16.91
CA ILE A 309 1.86 -5.73 17.63
C ILE A 309 3.14 -5.53 16.83
N ALA A 310 3.45 -4.28 16.51
CA ALA A 310 4.65 -3.91 15.79
C ALA A 310 5.46 -2.92 16.61
N PHE A 311 6.77 -3.12 16.68
CA PHE A 311 7.72 -2.24 17.33
C PHE A 311 8.72 -1.70 16.32
N SER A 312 9.02 -0.41 16.39
CA SER A 312 9.98 0.18 15.48
C SER A 312 10.87 1.23 16.13
N GLY A 313 11.95 1.58 15.44
CA GLY A 313 12.78 2.69 15.84
C GLY A 313 12.27 4.07 15.40
N GLN A 314 11.03 4.20 14.89
CA GLN A 314 10.43 5.51 14.61
C GLN A 314 10.15 6.27 15.91
N GLU A 315 10.19 7.61 15.85
CA GLU A 315 9.87 8.46 16.99
C GLU A 315 8.36 8.54 17.23
N LYS A 316 7.56 8.66 16.16
CA LYS A 316 6.09 8.81 16.26
C LYS A 316 5.33 7.48 16.39
N ASN A 317 5.94 6.35 16.05
CA ASN A 317 5.30 5.02 16.09
C ASN A 317 6.26 3.96 16.70
N LEU A 318 6.61 4.10 17.97
CA LEU A 318 7.46 3.12 18.66
C LEU A 318 6.76 1.76 18.74
N CYS A 319 5.49 1.75 19.12
CA CYS A 319 4.68 0.54 19.22
C CYS A 319 3.28 0.78 18.68
N ASN A 320 2.86 -0.06 17.74
CA ASN A 320 1.51 -0.07 17.18
C ASN A 320 0.85 -1.39 17.56
N ILE A 321 -0.30 -1.34 18.22
CA ILE A 321 -1.10 -2.52 18.55
C ILE A 321 -2.43 -2.39 17.82
N ASN A 322 -2.84 -3.46 17.16
CA ASN A 322 -4.09 -3.55 16.43
C ASN A 322 -4.83 -4.83 16.84
N ILE A 323 -6.13 -4.69 17.11
CA ILE A 323 -7.07 -5.79 17.27
C ILE A 323 -8.20 -5.51 16.29
N TYR A 324 -8.41 -6.39 15.32
CA TYR A 324 -9.39 -6.18 14.26
C TYR A 324 -10.78 -6.73 14.66
N PRO A 325 -11.85 -6.26 13.99
CA PRO A 325 -13.23 -6.70 14.23
C PRO A 325 -13.39 -8.22 14.26
N GLY A 326 -14.34 -8.74 15.06
CA GLY A 326 -14.54 -10.18 15.25
C GLY A 326 -13.62 -10.82 16.29
N SER A 327 -12.63 -10.08 16.82
CA SER A 327 -11.91 -10.47 18.04
C SER A 327 -12.70 -10.10 19.30
N ILE A 328 -13.44 -8.99 19.24
CA ILE A 328 -14.29 -8.45 20.31
C ILE A 328 -15.57 -7.95 19.66
N ASP A 329 -16.71 -8.52 20.05
CA ASP A 329 -18.02 -8.16 19.51
C ASP A 329 -18.87 -7.48 20.59
N MET A 330 -19.53 -6.38 20.21
CA MET A 330 -20.50 -5.67 21.06
C MET A 330 -21.89 -5.82 20.46
N GLY A 331 -22.55 -6.93 20.78
CA GLY A 331 -23.83 -7.30 20.17
C GLY A 331 -23.64 -7.56 18.66
N ASN A 332 -24.37 -6.83 17.82
CA ASN A 332 -24.28 -6.94 16.36
C ASN A 332 -23.18 -6.06 15.75
N ILE A 333 -22.49 -5.26 16.56
CA ILE A 333 -21.44 -4.35 16.09
C ILE A 333 -20.10 -5.01 16.36
N LYS A 334 -19.34 -5.23 15.28
CA LYS A 334 -17.96 -5.73 15.35
C LYS A 334 -17.01 -4.55 15.30
N LEU A 335 -16.24 -4.36 16.37
CA LEU A 335 -15.35 -3.22 16.54
C LEU A 335 -13.90 -3.66 16.48
N GLY A 336 -13.09 -2.86 15.80
CA GLY A 336 -11.64 -2.92 15.87
C GLY A 336 -11.13 -1.90 16.88
N PHE A 337 -9.98 -2.19 17.47
CA PHE A 337 -9.28 -1.37 18.46
C PHE A 337 -7.84 -1.21 18.02
N TRP A 338 -7.27 -0.04 18.28
CA TRP A 338 -5.86 0.17 18.03
C TRP A 338 -5.27 1.16 19.03
N THR A 339 -3.95 1.07 19.22
CA THR A 339 -3.17 2.08 19.91
C THR A 339 -1.83 2.30 19.24
N VAL A 340 -1.40 3.56 19.22
CA VAL A 340 -0.06 3.98 18.81
C VAL A 340 0.61 4.63 20.01
N ILE A 341 1.76 4.08 20.38
CA ILE A 341 2.61 4.54 21.45
C ILE A 341 3.88 5.11 20.80
N PRO A 342 4.14 6.43 20.86
CA PRO A 342 5.38 7.01 20.36
C PRO A 342 6.52 6.84 21.38
N ARG A 343 7.76 7.17 20.96
CA ARG A 343 8.90 7.30 21.88
C ARG A 343 8.74 8.50 22.80
N LYS A 344 8.15 9.58 22.27
CA LYS A 344 7.90 10.86 22.94
C LYS A 344 6.62 11.48 22.40
N GLY A 345 5.89 12.18 23.26
CA GLY A 345 4.65 12.86 22.92
C GLY A 345 3.43 12.06 23.31
N ASP A 346 2.31 12.35 22.63
CA ASP A 346 0.99 11.91 23.04
C ASP A 346 0.70 10.46 22.59
N TYR A 347 -0.06 9.74 23.41
CA TYR A 347 -0.55 8.39 23.10
C TYR A 347 -1.83 8.47 22.29
N TYR A 348 -2.01 7.54 21.36
CA TYR A 348 -3.21 7.48 20.53
C TYR A 348 -3.96 6.18 20.77
N PHE A 349 -5.28 6.28 20.85
CA PHE A 349 -6.17 5.13 20.96
C PHE A 349 -7.33 5.34 20.01
N GLY A 350 -7.83 4.28 19.39
CA GLY A 350 -9.01 4.43 18.56
C GLY A 350 -9.79 3.15 18.34
N LEU A 351 -10.97 3.37 17.76
CA LEU A 351 -11.96 2.38 17.42
C LEU A 351 -12.20 2.43 15.92
N SER A 352 -12.46 1.29 15.31
CA SER A 352 -12.83 1.18 13.92
C SER A 352 -14.05 0.28 13.75
N ALA A 353 -14.79 0.49 12.66
CA ALA A 353 -15.93 -0.33 12.28
C ALA A 353 -16.01 -0.42 10.76
N ARG A 354 -16.89 -1.27 10.25
CA ARG A 354 -17.08 -1.45 8.81
C ARG A 354 -17.57 -0.16 8.14
N TYR A 355 -17.04 0.13 6.95
CA TYR A 355 -17.44 1.22 6.04
C TYR A 355 -17.21 2.66 6.50
N ILE A 356 -16.71 2.88 7.71
CA ILE A 356 -16.39 4.23 8.19
C ILE A 356 -14.91 4.33 8.57
N PRO A 357 -14.28 5.51 8.41
CA PRO A 357 -12.99 5.76 9.03
C PRO A 357 -13.12 5.56 10.53
N GLY A 358 -12.08 5.01 11.15
CA GLY A 358 -12.06 4.90 12.60
C GLY A 358 -11.99 6.27 13.27
N ILE A 359 -12.31 6.29 14.55
CA ILE A 359 -12.22 7.48 15.40
C ILE A 359 -11.21 7.20 16.49
N GLY A 360 -10.24 8.10 16.64
CA GLY A 360 -9.26 8.04 17.71
C GLY A 360 -9.30 9.25 18.64
N VAL A 361 -8.67 9.09 19.79
CA VAL A 361 -8.44 10.15 20.77
C VAL A 361 -6.96 10.25 21.07
N VAL A 362 -6.53 11.48 21.35
CA VAL A 362 -5.17 11.79 21.78
C VAL A 362 -5.16 11.92 23.31
N ILE A 363 -4.26 11.18 23.97
CA ILE A 363 -4.05 11.22 25.42
C ILE A 363 -2.64 11.76 25.67
N LYS A 364 -2.55 12.85 26.42
CA LYS A 364 -1.29 13.51 26.79
C LYS A 364 -0.57 12.81 27.93
#